data_AF-A0A7W0I386-F1
#
_entry.id   AF-A0A7W0I386-F1
#
_cell.length_a   1.000
_cell.length_b   1.000
_cell.length_c   1.000
_cell.angle_alpha   90.00
_cell.angle_beta   90.00
_cell.angle_gamma   90.00
#
_symmetry.space_group_name_H-M   'P 1'
#
loop_
_entity.id
_entity.type
_entity.pdbx_description
1 polymer ?
#
loop_
_entity_poly.entity_id
_entity_poly.type
_entity_poly.pdbx_seq_one_letter_code
_entity_poly.pdbx_strand_id
1 'polypeptide(L)'
;MNRKQRTEMLINGSPQLAAALANEIESRYPVALIEEPNHGLVMVKVRETAQKSLFYLGEVLVTECKVRVEGTVGIGILKGDEPKKAYELAVIDAAYGAGLKETEAWTALLQSEGEQLAARRQVQHKSVLRTKVDFETMDTD
;
A
#
# COMPACT_ATOMS: atom_id res chain seq x y z
N MET A 1 0.05 10.97 10.24
CA MET A 1 0.02 10.52 8.82
C MET A 1 -1.34 9.94 8.49
N ASN A 2 -1.89 10.15 7.28
CA ASN A 2 -3.21 9.60 6.94
C ASN A 2 -3.13 8.10 6.57
N ARG A 3 -4.27 7.38 6.64
CA ARG A 3 -4.34 5.93 6.38
C ARG A 3 -3.89 5.55 4.95
N LYS A 4 -4.24 6.36 3.96
CA LYS A 4 -3.86 6.10 2.56
C LYS A 4 -2.33 6.12 2.38
N GLN A 5 -1.66 7.16 2.88
CA GLN A 5 -0.22 7.35 2.75
C GLN A 5 0.56 6.22 3.44
N ARG A 6 0.21 5.87 4.68
CA ARG A 6 0.89 4.77 5.39
C ARG A 6 0.76 3.45 4.65
N THR A 7 -0.44 3.15 4.14
CA THR A 7 -0.70 1.92 3.42
C THR A 7 0.08 1.89 2.11
N GLU A 8 0.12 2.98 1.35
CA GLU A 8 0.95 3.06 0.14
C GLU A 8 2.44 2.84 0.43
N MET A 9 2.97 3.38 1.53
CA MET A 9 4.37 3.18 1.94
C MET A 9 4.64 1.72 2.32
N LEU A 10 3.76 1.10 3.11
CA LEU A 10 3.91 -0.30 3.52
C LEU A 10 3.76 -1.29 2.34
N ILE A 11 2.91 -0.96 1.37
CA ILE A 11 2.70 -1.79 0.18
C ILE A 11 3.91 -1.71 -0.76
N ASN A 12 4.40 -0.51 -1.05
CA ASN A 12 5.45 -0.32 -2.06
C ASN A 12 6.87 -0.36 -1.48
N GLY A 13 6.99 -0.18 -0.16
CA GLY A 13 8.26 -0.16 0.57
C GLY A 13 8.81 -1.54 0.88
N SER A 14 9.83 -1.53 1.73
CA SER A 14 10.51 -2.72 2.24
C SER A 14 9.53 -3.69 2.93
N PRO A 15 9.44 -4.96 2.47
CA PRO A 15 8.67 -6.01 3.17
C PRO A 15 9.14 -6.23 4.61
N GLN A 16 10.44 -6.04 4.87
CA GLN A 16 11.02 -6.21 6.20
C GLN A 16 10.50 -5.17 7.18
N LEU A 17 10.18 -3.96 6.73
CA LEU A 17 9.61 -2.93 7.58
C LEU A 17 8.22 -3.35 8.07
N ALA A 18 7.32 -3.76 7.16
CA ALA A 18 5.97 -4.22 7.53
C ALA A 18 6.03 -5.39 8.52
N ALA A 19 6.87 -6.38 8.24
CA ALA A 19 7.11 -7.51 9.16
C ALA A 19 7.57 -7.06 10.55
N ALA A 20 8.53 -6.12 10.62
CA ALA A 20 9.05 -5.63 11.90
C ALA A 20 7.97 -4.89 12.73
N LEU A 21 7.16 -4.05 12.09
CA LEU A 21 6.09 -3.32 12.77
C LEU A 21 4.99 -4.26 13.26
N ALA A 22 4.60 -5.26 12.44
CA ALA A 22 3.62 -6.26 12.84
C ALA A 22 4.12 -7.09 14.03
N ASN A 23 5.36 -7.60 13.97
CA ASN A 23 5.98 -8.36 15.05
C ASN A 23 6.05 -7.57 16.37
N GLU A 24 6.31 -6.25 16.30
CA GLU A 24 6.31 -5.41 17.49
C GLU A 24 4.94 -5.43 18.20
N ILE A 25 3.85 -5.35 17.45
CA ILE A 25 2.49 -5.43 18.01
C ILE A 25 2.20 -6.82 18.55
N GLU A 26 2.50 -7.88 17.80
CA GLU A 26 2.26 -9.26 18.22
C GLU A 26 2.99 -9.61 19.52
N SER A 27 4.18 -9.05 19.74
CA SER A 27 4.97 -9.30 20.95
C SER A 27 4.38 -8.65 22.21
N ARG A 28 3.44 -7.70 22.06
CA ARG A 28 2.93 -6.85 23.15
C ARG A 28 1.42 -6.96 23.35
N TYR A 29 0.69 -7.29 22.30
CA TYR A 29 -0.76 -7.28 22.28
C TYR A 29 -1.30 -8.59 21.71
N PRO A 30 -2.42 -9.11 22.25
CA PRO A 30 -3.08 -10.25 21.64
C PRO A 30 -3.68 -9.83 20.29
N VAL A 31 -3.29 -10.55 19.24
CA VAL A 31 -3.84 -10.38 17.89
C VAL A 31 -4.82 -11.52 17.62
N ALA A 32 -6.10 -11.19 17.49
CA ALA A 32 -7.12 -12.17 17.14
C ALA A 32 -7.40 -12.15 15.64
N LEU A 33 -7.21 -13.28 14.97
CA LEU A 33 -7.53 -13.43 13.56
C LEU A 33 -9.06 -13.50 13.39
N ILE A 34 -9.65 -12.55 12.66
CA ILE A 34 -11.08 -12.57 12.33
C ILE A 34 -11.27 -13.35 11.03
N GLU A 35 -10.39 -13.10 10.07
CA GLU A 35 -10.42 -13.70 8.76
C GLU A 35 -8.99 -14.03 8.33
N GLU A 36 -8.73 -15.32 8.14
CA GLU A 36 -7.46 -15.81 7.61
C GLU A 36 -7.14 -15.16 6.26
N PRO A 37 -5.85 -14.93 5.96
CA PRO A 37 -5.45 -14.46 4.63
C PRO A 37 -6.03 -15.35 3.54
N ASN A 38 -6.90 -14.78 2.71
CA ASN A 38 -7.58 -15.51 1.65
C ASN A 38 -7.63 -14.71 0.36
N HIS A 39 -7.86 -15.42 -0.75
CA HIS A 39 -7.90 -14.83 -2.08
C HIS A 39 -9.28 -14.27 -2.39
N GLY A 40 -9.29 -13.06 -2.94
CA GLY A 40 -10.47 -12.40 -3.48
C GLY A 40 -10.24 -11.90 -4.90
N LEU A 41 -11.30 -11.44 -5.53
CA LEU A 41 -11.27 -10.80 -6.85
C LEU A 41 -11.88 -9.42 -6.76
N VAL A 42 -11.17 -8.42 -7.27
CA VAL A 42 -11.65 -7.03 -7.34
C VAL A 42 -11.94 -6.66 -8.78
N MET A 43 -13.20 -6.31 -9.06
CA MET A 43 -13.63 -5.78 -10.35
C MET A 43 -12.97 -4.43 -10.66
N VAL A 44 -12.15 -4.39 -11.70
CA VAL A 44 -11.51 -3.17 -12.20
C VAL A 44 -12.51 -2.38 -13.02
N LYS A 45 -12.80 -1.16 -12.56
CA LYS A 45 -13.70 -0.23 -13.23
C LYS A 45 -12.89 0.87 -13.89
N VAL A 46 -13.17 1.14 -15.15
CA VAL A 46 -12.58 2.25 -15.90
C VAL A 46 -13.70 3.14 -16.44
N ARG A 47 -13.37 4.40 -16.76
CA ARG A 47 -14.25 5.28 -17.52
C ARG A 47 -13.71 5.38 -18.93
N GLU A 48 -14.50 4.96 -19.90
CA GLU A 48 -14.10 5.09 -21.31
C GLU A 48 -14.09 6.57 -21.74
N THR A 49 -13.26 6.90 -22.73
CA THR A 49 -12.94 8.28 -23.08
C THR A 49 -13.95 8.97 -23.99
N ALA A 50 -14.78 8.20 -24.71
CA ALA A 50 -15.75 8.72 -25.67
C ALA A 50 -17.00 9.29 -24.99
N GLN A 51 -17.60 8.56 -24.03
CA GLN A 51 -18.86 8.95 -23.36
C GLN A 51 -18.73 9.04 -21.83
N LYS A 52 -17.54 8.81 -21.26
CA LYS A 52 -17.27 8.77 -19.79
C LYS A 52 -18.12 7.75 -19.02
N SER A 53 -18.66 6.77 -19.73
CA SER A 53 -19.46 5.68 -19.18
C SER A 53 -18.60 4.70 -18.37
N LEU A 54 -19.23 4.02 -17.40
CA LEU A 54 -18.54 3.06 -16.54
C LEU A 54 -18.39 1.72 -17.28
N PHE A 55 -17.15 1.27 -17.43
CA PHE A 55 -16.82 -0.01 -18.05
C PHE A 55 -16.10 -0.93 -17.07
N TYR A 56 -16.46 -2.21 -17.07
CA TYR A 56 -15.90 -3.23 -16.20
C TYR A 56 -14.85 -4.03 -16.98
N LEU A 57 -13.58 -3.71 -16.78
CA LEU A 57 -12.47 -4.22 -17.60
C LEU A 57 -12.16 -5.71 -17.31
N GLY A 58 -12.44 -6.14 -16.08
CA GLY A 58 -12.15 -7.50 -15.61
C GLY A 58 -11.88 -7.52 -14.11
N GLU A 59 -11.24 -8.58 -13.64
CA GLU A 59 -10.96 -8.84 -12.23
C GLU A 59 -9.45 -8.84 -11.96
N VAL A 60 -9.07 -8.43 -10.75
CA VAL A 60 -7.71 -8.54 -10.23
C VAL A 60 -7.71 -9.40 -8.99
N LEU A 61 -6.85 -10.42 -8.98
CA LEU A 61 -6.56 -11.22 -7.79
C LEU A 61 -6.03 -10.33 -6.67
N VAL A 62 -6.65 -10.45 -5.50
CA VAL A 62 -6.21 -9.82 -4.26
C VAL A 62 -6.08 -10.87 -3.17
N THR A 63 -5.27 -10.57 -2.15
CA THR A 63 -5.28 -11.26 -0.88
C THR A 63 -5.83 -10.32 0.18
N GLU A 64 -6.83 -10.76 0.95
CA GLU A 64 -7.42 -10.00 2.06
C GLU A 64 -7.21 -10.71 3.39
N CYS A 65 -7.04 -9.94 4.46
CA CYS A 65 -6.96 -10.43 5.83
C CYS A 65 -7.59 -9.42 6.80
N LYS A 66 -8.27 -9.92 7.83
CA LYS A 66 -8.86 -9.10 8.90
C LYS A 66 -8.42 -9.61 10.26
N VAL A 67 -7.95 -8.70 11.10
CA VAL A 67 -7.51 -9.00 12.46
C VAL A 67 -8.14 -8.04 13.45
N ARG A 68 -8.13 -8.41 14.74
CA ARG A 68 -8.54 -7.55 15.85
C ARG A 68 -7.37 -7.39 16.82
N VAL A 69 -7.10 -6.15 17.19
CA VAL A 69 -6.13 -5.78 18.23
C VAL A 69 -6.78 -4.74 19.13
N GLU A 70 -6.76 -4.95 20.44
CA GLU A 70 -7.34 -4.02 21.43
C GLU A 70 -8.76 -3.55 21.05
N GLY A 71 -9.63 -4.50 20.67
CA GLY A 71 -11.03 -4.23 20.28
C GLY A 71 -11.24 -3.61 18.90
N THR A 72 -10.17 -3.21 18.20
CA THR A 72 -10.26 -2.57 16.88
C THR A 72 -9.96 -3.55 15.75
N VAL A 73 -10.76 -3.49 14.68
CA VAL A 73 -10.57 -4.29 13.47
C VAL A 73 -9.64 -3.58 12.50
N GLY A 74 -8.57 -4.25 12.10
CA GLY A 74 -7.68 -3.84 11.02
C GLY A 74 -7.86 -4.70 9.79
N ILE A 75 -7.55 -4.11 8.62
CA ILE A 75 -7.75 -4.75 7.33
C ILE A 75 -6.48 -4.59 6.49
N GLY A 76 -6.00 -5.70 5.93
CA GLY A 76 -4.93 -5.73 4.94
C GLY A 76 -5.44 -6.31 3.63
N ILE A 77 -5.36 -5.53 2.55
CA ILE A 77 -5.73 -5.96 1.19
C ILE A 77 -4.61 -5.59 0.24
N LEU A 78 -4.16 -6.57 -0.54
CA LEU A 78 -3.06 -6.44 -1.49
C LEU A 78 -3.41 -7.09 -2.82
N LYS A 79 -2.86 -6.55 -3.91
CA LYS A 79 -2.90 -7.22 -5.22
C LYS A 79 -1.98 -8.45 -5.21
N GLY A 80 -2.45 -9.54 -5.79
CA GLY A 80 -1.68 -10.78 -5.95
C GLY A 80 -1.87 -11.75 -4.79
N ASP A 81 -1.00 -12.76 -4.73
CA ASP A 81 -0.93 -13.77 -3.69
C ASP A 81 0.16 -13.38 -2.67
N GLU A 82 -0.24 -12.66 -1.63
CA GLU A 82 0.67 -12.06 -0.65
C GLU A 82 0.11 -12.23 0.79
N PRO A 83 -0.17 -13.46 1.25
CA PRO A 83 -0.89 -13.72 2.50
C PRO A 83 -0.19 -13.18 3.73
N LYS A 84 1.14 -13.34 3.80
CA LYS A 84 1.95 -12.83 4.90
C LYS A 84 1.87 -11.31 4.99
N LYS A 85 2.02 -10.61 3.87
CA LYS A 85 2.00 -9.15 3.83
C LYS A 85 0.59 -8.61 4.08
N ALA A 86 -0.46 -9.31 3.63
CA ALA A 86 -1.84 -8.95 3.92
C ALA A 86 -2.12 -9.00 5.43
N TYR A 87 -1.64 -10.05 6.09
CA TYR A 87 -1.72 -10.17 7.55
C TYR A 87 -0.95 -9.05 8.27
N GLU A 88 0.32 -8.81 7.91
CA GLU A 88 1.14 -7.74 8.50
C GLU A 88 0.46 -6.37 8.37
N LEU A 89 -0.12 -6.07 7.21
CA LEU A 89 -0.89 -4.84 6.98
C LEU A 89 -2.14 -4.77 7.86
N ALA A 90 -2.86 -5.88 8.03
CA ALA A 90 -4.04 -5.93 8.88
C ALA A 90 -3.69 -5.62 10.34
N VAL A 91 -2.59 -6.18 10.85
CA VAL A 91 -2.09 -5.93 12.22
C VAL A 91 -1.72 -4.47 12.41
N ILE A 92 -0.94 -3.91 11.48
CA ILE A 92 -0.53 -2.50 11.53
C ILE A 92 -1.76 -1.58 11.47
N ASP A 93 -2.72 -1.89 10.61
CA ASP A 93 -3.93 -1.10 10.46
C ASP A 93 -4.81 -1.14 11.72
N ALA A 94 -4.91 -2.30 12.38
CA ALA A 94 -5.60 -2.45 13.66
C ALA A 94 -4.90 -1.62 14.76
N ALA A 95 -3.56 -1.68 14.83
CA ALA A 95 -2.77 -0.91 15.80
C ALA A 95 -2.99 0.60 15.67
N TYR A 96 -3.02 1.12 14.44
CA TYR A 96 -3.35 2.52 14.18
C TYR A 96 -4.80 2.85 14.56
N GLY A 97 -5.75 1.95 14.28
CA GLY A 97 -7.15 2.17 14.65
C GLY A 97 -7.38 2.16 16.17
N ALA A 98 -6.62 1.34 16.90
CA ALA A 98 -6.66 1.26 18.36
C ALA A 98 -5.88 2.39 19.06
N GLY A 99 -5.11 3.19 18.32
CA GLY A 99 -4.32 4.29 18.89
C GLY A 99 -3.17 3.81 19.79
N LEU A 100 -2.51 2.70 19.42
CA LEU A 100 -1.41 2.15 20.22
C LEU A 100 -0.18 3.08 20.19
N LYS A 101 0.54 3.16 21.32
CA LYS A 101 1.68 4.07 21.51
C LYS A 101 2.82 3.82 20.52
N GLU A 102 3.03 2.57 20.10
CA GLU A 102 4.06 2.16 19.14
C GLU A 102 3.89 2.88 17.79
N THR A 103 2.64 3.20 17.41
CA THR A 103 2.33 3.85 16.14
C THR A 103 2.90 5.26 16.03
N GLU A 104 3.14 5.94 17.16
CA GLU A 104 3.80 7.26 17.19
C GLU A 104 5.25 7.14 16.73
N ALA A 105 5.98 6.15 17.25
CA ALA A 105 7.38 5.90 16.91
C ALA A 105 7.58 5.50 15.44
N TRP A 106 6.59 4.83 14.84
CA TRP A 106 6.64 4.39 13.45
C TRP A 106 6.57 5.54 12.44
N THR A 107 6.09 6.72 12.85
CA THR A 107 5.91 7.85 11.92
C THR A 107 7.22 8.24 11.24
N ALA A 108 8.32 8.32 12.00
CA ALA A 108 9.63 8.66 11.45
C ALA A 108 10.17 7.57 10.50
N LEU A 109 9.95 6.29 10.83
CA LEU A 109 10.37 5.15 10.01
C LEU A 109 9.64 5.14 8.66
N LEU A 110 8.32 5.30 8.69
CA LEU A 110 7.49 5.31 7.48
C LEU A 110 7.76 6.54 6.60
N GLN A 111 8.06 7.68 7.21
CA GLN A 111 8.46 8.88 6.47
C GLN A 111 9.78 8.66 5.71
N SER A 112 10.79 8.08 6.38
CA SER A 112 12.07 7.72 5.75
C SER A 112 11.88 6.73 4.59
N GLU A 113 11.06 5.70 4.78
CA GLU A 113 10.72 4.74 3.71
C GLU A 113 10.02 5.45 2.53
N GLY A 114 9.11 6.39 2.84
CA GLY A 114 8.42 7.22 1.86
C GLY A 114 9.38 8.06 1.01
N GLU A 115 10.39 8.65 1.61
CA GLU A 115 11.44 9.42 0.91
C GLU A 115 12.27 8.53 -0.01
N GLN A 116 12.65 7.34 0.45
CA GLN A 116 13.36 6.36 -0.36
C GLN A 116 12.51 5.87 -1.55
N LEU A 117 11.20 5.68 -1.35
CA LEU A 117 10.27 5.35 -2.42
C LEU A 117 10.14 6.46 -3.45
N ALA A 118 10.04 7.71 -2.99
CA ALA A 118 9.97 8.88 -3.87
C ALA A 118 11.26 9.02 -4.71
N ALA A 119 12.43 8.83 -4.09
CA ALA A 119 13.71 8.84 -4.79
C ALA A 119 13.79 7.74 -5.86
N ARG A 120 13.41 6.50 -5.52
CA ARG A 120 13.34 5.37 -6.49
C ARG A 120 12.41 5.69 -7.67
N ARG A 121 11.23 6.24 -7.40
CA ARG A 121 10.26 6.66 -8.43
C ARG A 121 10.84 7.77 -9.32
N GLN A 122 11.57 8.74 -8.75
CA GLN A 122 12.19 9.80 -9.51
C GLN A 122 13.28 9.28 -10.46
N VAL A 123 14.08 8.32 -10.03
CA VAL A 123 15.09 7.66 -10.89
C VAL A 123 14.41 6.93 -12.05
N GLN A 124 13.37 6.14 -11.77
CA GLN A 124 12.60 5.47 -12.83
C GLN A 124 11.98 6.47 -13.80
N HIS A 125 11.40 7.56 -13.28
CA HIS A 125 10.81 8.62 -14.10
C HIS A 125 11.84 9.28 -15.02
N LYS A 126 13.05 9.58 -14.53
CA LYS A 126 14.16 10.09 -15.36
C LYS A 126 14.51 9.12 -16.49
N SER A 127 14.47 7.81 -16.25
CA SER A 127 14.70 6.81 -17.30
C SER A 127 13.61 6.84 -18.37
N VAL A 128 12.35 6.98 -17.98
CA VAL A 128 11.22 7.11 -18.93
C VAL A 128 11.31 8.41 -19.72
N LEU A 129 11.71 9.51 -19.10
CA LEU A 129 11.86 10.81 -19.79
C LEU A 129 12.91 10.76 -20.92
N ARG A 130 13.86 9.84 -20.89
CA ARG A 130 14.80 9.63 -22.01
C ARG A 130 14.12 9.14 -23.29
N THR A 131 12.90 8.62 -23.21
CA THR A 131 12.11 8.20 -24.38
C THR A 131 11.16 9.29 -24.87
N LYS A 132 11.20 10.50 -24.29
CA LYS A 132 10.39 11.63 -24.74
C LYS A 132 10.93 12.14 -26.08
N VAL A 133 10.08 12.11 -27.11
CA VAL A 133 10.38 12.77 -28.39
C VAL A 133 10.11 14.27 -28.24
N ASP A 134 11.07 15.08 -28.67
CA ASP A 134 10.92 16.53 -28.74
C ASP A 134 10.51 16.94 -30.16
N PHE A 135 9.49 17.80 -30.26
CA PHE A 135 8.95 18.29 -31.52
C PHE A 135 9.22 19.80 -31.71
N GLU A 136 9.92 20.46 -30.78
CA GLU A 136 10.34 21.85 -30.95
C GLU A 136 11.45 21.94 -32.01
N THR A 137 11.09 22.40 -33.21
CA THR A 137 12.05 22.85 -34.23
C THR A 137 12.50 24.27 -33.89
N MET A 138 13.82 24.51 -33.84
CA MET A 138 14.36 25.88 -33.90
C MET A 138 13.86 26.53 -35.19
N ASP A 139 12.99 27.53 -35.09
CA ASP A 139 12.78 28.47 -36.18
C ASP A 139 14.13 29.17 -36.41
N THR A 140 14.77 28.84 -37.53
CA THR A 140 15.92 29.59 -38.04
C THR A 140 15.38 30.70 -38.93
N ASP A 141 15.30 31.91 -38.40
CA ASP A 141 15.22 33.15 -39.20
C ASP A 141 16.50 33.35 -40.04
#